data_AF-A0A940DC93-F1
#
_entry.id   AF-A0A940DC93-F1
#
_cell.length_a   1.000
_cell.length_b   1.000
_cell.length_c   1.000
_cell.angle_alpha   90.00
_cell.angle_beta   90.00
_cell.angle_gamma   90.00
#
_symmetry.space_group_name_H-M   'P 1'
#
loop_
_entity.id
_entity.type
_entity.pdbx_description
1 polymer ?
#
loop_
_entity_poly.entity_id
_entity_poly.type
_entity_poly.pdbx_seq_one_letter_code
_entity_poly.pdbx_strand_id
1 'polypeptide(L)'
;MDQFFKLGSTFTMNLFSYGIIALIAGITLFSFLTKKNKRPKFVSFFLCALIFFMIWLLIIVPSNAGITIENDELKINIPLSAEITVARKDVASCKVVDWNQDTDYKPLLRTFGTSLGDYRIGNFKLKNGKSAKLLAIGEKAVVIELKNENYLLVLAPKDFDGFVKVINENFVKVIN
;
A
#
# COMPACT_ATOMS: atom_id res chain seq x y z
N MET A 1 8.66 -3.24 21.85
CA MET A 1 7.53 -4.07 21.35
C MET A 1 7.34 -3.69 19.91
N ASP A 2 7.48 -4.64 19.00
CA ASP A 2 7.36 -4.36 17.58
C ASP A 2 5.88 -4.26 17.22
N GLN A 3 5.47 -3.14 16.65
CA GLN A 3 4.09 -2.93 16.26
C GLN A 3 3.98 -2.75 14.76
N PHE A 4 3.21 -3.63 14.14
CA PHE A 4 2.98 -3.63 12.70
C PHE A 4 1.57 -3.12 12.36
N PHE A 5 1.54 -2.02 11.63
CA PHE A 5 0.34 -1.40 11.09
C PHE A 5 0.20 -1.76 9.62
N LYS A 6 -0.76 -2.65 9.34
CA LYS A 6 -1.12 -3.02 7.96
C LYS A 6 -1.71 -1.81 7.24
N LEU A 7 -1.33 -1.62 5.98
CA LEU A 7 -2.01 -0.64 5.14
C LEU A 7 -3.48 -1.03 4.89
N GLY A 8 -3.75 -2.33 4.82
CA GLY A 8 -5.08 -2.86 4.50
C GLY A 8 -5.38 -2.84 3.00
N SER A 9 -6.65 -3.04 2.65
CA SER A 9 -7.14 -2.99 1.28
C SER A 9 -8.51 -2.32 1.23
N THR A 10 -8.85 -1.72 0.09
CA THR A 10 -10.17 -1.15 -0.15
C THR A 10 -11.14 -2.20 -0.67
N PHE A 11 -12.44 -1.98 -0.47
CA PHE A 11 -13.48 -2.83 -1.06
C PHE A 11 -13.33 -2.92 -2.58
N THR A 12 -13.05 -1.80 -3.24
CA THR A 12 -12.82 -1.75 -4.69
C THR A 12 -11.62 -2.60 -5.11
N MET A 13 -10.48 -2.49 -4.43
CA MET A 13 -9.31 -3.33 -4.69
C MET A 13 -9.64 -4.82 -4.57
N ASN A 14 -10.32 -5.22 -3.51
CA ASN A 14 -10.73 -6.60 -3.30
C ASN A 14 -11.68 -7.07 -4.41
N LEU A 15 -12.66 -6.25 -4.80
CA LEU A 15 -13.60 -6.57 -5.87
C LEU A 15 -12.89 -6.80 -7.20
N PHE A 16 -11.92 -5.95 -7.56
CA PHE A 16 -11.09 -6.12 -8.75
C PHE A 16 -10.24 -7.39 -8.68
N SER A 17 -9.52 -7.62 -7.57
CA SER A 17 -8.68 -8.80 -7.40
C SER A 17 -9.48 -10.09 -7.50
N TYR A 18 -10.59 -10.21 -6.78
CA TYR A 18 -11.44 -11.39 -6.82
C TYR A 18 -12.17 -11.54 -8.16
N GLY A 19 -12.57 -10.43 -8.79
CA GLY A 19 -13.18 -10.44 -10.11
C GLY A 19 -12.26 -11.02 -11.19
N ILE A 20 -10.99 -10.61 -11.21
CA ILE A 20 -9.99 -11.15 -12.15
C ILE A 20 -9.77 -12.65 -11.90
N ILE A 21 -9.60 -13.05 -10.63
CA ILE A 21 -9.41 -14.47 -10.27
C ILE A 21 -10.63 -15.30 -10.66
N ALA A 22 -11.84 -14.83 -10.38
CA ALA A 22 -13.08 -15.51 -10.73
C ALA A 22 -13.26 -15.63 -12.25
N LEU A 23 -12.88 -14.60 -13.02
CA LEU A 23 -12.94 -14.63 -14.48
C LEU A 23 -11.98 -15.67 -15.05
N ILE A 24 -10.74 -15.73 -14.58
CA ILE A 24 -9.75 -16.74 -15.02
C ILE A 24 -10.21 -18.15 -14.62
N ALA A 25 -10.73 -18.32 -13.40
CA ALA A 25 -11.29 -19.58 -12.94
C ALA A 25 -12.49 -20.01 -13.80
N GLY A 26 -13.39 -19.09 -14.11
CA GLY A 26 -14.54 -19.31 -14.99
C GLY A 26 -14.14 -19.73 -16.40
N ILE A 27 -13.16 -19.04 -17.02
CA ILE A 27 -12.60 -19.44 -18.32
C ILE A 27 -11.99 -20.83 -18.24
N THR A 28 -11.26 -21.12 -17.16
CA THR A 28 -10.62 -22.42 -16.95
C THR A 28 -11.67 -23.52 -16.87
N LEU A 29 -12.72 -23.32 -16.06
CA LEU A 29 -13.83 -24.24 -15.85
C LEU A 29 -14.69 -24.42 -17.11
N PHE A 30 -15.09 -23.33 -17.76
CA PHE A 30 -15.83 -23.36 -19.03
C PHE A 30 -15.06 -24.12 -20.11
N SER A 31 -13.75 -23.89 -20.19
CA SER A 31 -12.91 -24.62 -21.15
C SER A 31 -12.75 -26.10 -20.80
N PHE A 32 -12.89 -26.49 -19.52
CA PHE A 32 -12.95 -27.89 -19.10
C PHE A 32 -14.28 -28.54 -19.49
N LEU A 33 -15.39 -27.83 -19.29
CA LEU A 33 -16.74 -28.32 -19.61
C LEU A 33 -16.99 -28.47 -21.11
N THR A 34 -16.36 -27.65 -21.95
CA THR A 34 -16.64 -27.59 -23.40
C THR A 34 -15.75 -28.49 -24.27
N LYS A 35 -14.57 -28.95 -23.81
CA LYS A 35 -13.65 -29.76 -24.63
C LYS A 35 -13.55 -31.21 -24.14
N LYS A 36 -14.32 -32.10 -24.78
CA LYS A 36 -14.38 -33.54 -24.46
C LYS A 36 -13.19 -34.38 -24.95
N ASN A 37 -12.28 -33.93 -25.85
CA ASN A 37 -11.26 -34.87 -26.35
C ASN A 37 -9.91 -34.37 -26.93
N LYS A 38 -9.52 -33.08 -26.88
CA LYS A 38 -8.22 -32.62 -27.43
C LYS A 38 -7.59 -31.43 -26.70
N ARG A 39 -7.49 -31.47 -25.36
CA ARG A 39 -6.74 -30.45 -24.61
C ARG A 39 -5.34 -30.98 -24.27
N PRO A 40 -4.25 -30.32 -24.71
CA PRO A 40 -2.92 -30.66 -24.22
C PRO A 40 -2.91 -30.44 -22.70
N LYS A 41 -2.45 -31.42 -21.92
CA LYS A 41 -2.39 -31.34 -20.44
C LYS A 41 -1.65 -30.07 -19.97
N PHE A 42 -0.66 -29.61 -20.75
CA PHE A 42 0.09 -28.38 -20.51
C PHE A 42 -0.76 -27.10 -20.50
N VAL A 43 -1.80 -27.00 -21.33
CA VAL A 43 -2.68 -25.80 -21.36
C VAL A 43 -3.45 -25.67 -20.05
N SER A 44 -3.93 -26.79 -19.51
CA SER A 44 -4.61 -26.79 -18.22
C SER A 44 -3.66 -26.48 -17.08
N PHE A 45 -2.45 -27.05 -17.11
CA PHE A 45 -1.44 -26.76 -16.10
C PHE A 45 -1.05 -25.28 -16.09
N PHE A 46 -0.87 -24.68 -17.26
CA PHE A 46 -0.56 -23.26 -17.40
C PHE A 46 -1.68 -22.36 -16.83
N LEU A 47 -2.94 -22.67 -17.11
CA LEU A 47 -4.06 -21.91 -16.55
C LEU A 47 -4.15 -22.01 -15.03
N CYS A 48 -3.96 -23.20 -14.46
CA CYS A 48 -3.91 -23.36 -13.01
C CYS A 48 -2.73 -22.59 -12.40
N ALA A 49 -1.53 -22.71 -13.00
CA ALA A 49 -0.36 -21.95 -12.55
C ALA A 49 -0.59 -20.44 -12.63
N LEU A 50 -1.26 -19.96 -13.67
CA LEU A 50 -1.63 -18.55 -13.81
C LEU A 50 -2.59 -18.09 -12.69
N ILE A 51 -3.56 -18.92 -12.30
CA ILE A 51 -4.46 -18.60 -11.17
C ILE A 51 -3.65 -18.49 -9.86
N PHE A 52 -2.78 -19.45 -9.56
CA PHE A 52 -1.95 -19.39 -8.37
C PHE A 52 -1.03 -18.17 -8.37
N PHE A 53 -0.43 -17.87 -9.52
CA PHE A 53 0.39 -16.67 -9.71
C PHE A 53 -0.41 -15.39 -9.49
N MET A 54 -1.65 -15.31 -9.99
CA MET A 54 -2.54 -14.15 -9.78
C MET A 54 -2.99 -14.01 -8.32
N ILE A 55 -3.28 -15.09 -7.62
CA ILE A 55 -3.58 -15.05 -6.18
C ILE A 55 -2.37 -14.51 -5.42
N TRP A 56 -1.18 -15.03 -5.72
CA TRP A 56 0.05 -14.57 -5.08
C TRP A 56 0.30 -13.09 -5.35
N LEU A 57 0.18 -12.64 -6.60
CA LEU A 57 0.42 -11.26 -7.01
C LEU A 57 -0.62 -10.27 -6.47
N LEU A 58 -1.91 -10.62 -6.49
CA LEU A 58 -3.00 -9.68 -6.22
C LEU A 58 -3.51 -9.70 -4.77
N ILE A 59 -3.22 -10.76 -4.03
CA ILE A 59 -3.69 -10.92 -2.64
C ILE A 59 -2.50 -10.95 -1.69
N ILE A 60 -1.53 -11.84 -1.93
CA ILE A 60 -0.44 -12.06 -0.98
C ILE A 60 0.53 -10.88 -0.97
N VAL A 61 1.00 -10.41 -2.14
CA VAL A 61 1.96 -9.31 -2.21
C VAL A 61 1.45 -8.01 -1.55
N PRO A 62 0.21 -7.52 -1.82
CA PRO A 62 -0.29 -6.30 -1.16
C PRO A 62 -0.53 -6.47 0.34
N SER A 63 -0.79 -7.69 0.82
CA SER A 63 -1.06 -7.95 2.25
C SER A 63 0.14 -7.70 3.16
N ASN A 64 1.35 -7.64 2.59
CA ASN A 64 2.58 -7.33 3.29
C ASN A 64 2.89 -5.82 3.33
N ALA A 65 2.07 -4.97 2.69
CA ALA A 65 2.22 -3.53 2.76
C ALA A 65 1.85 -3.01 4.16
N GLY A 66 2.75 -2.24 4.76
CA GLY A 66 2.52 -1.70 6.09
C GLY A 66 3.71 -0.98 6.68
N ILE A 67 3.58 -0.67 7.96
CA ILE A 67 4.52 0.13 8.73
C ILE A 67 4.84 -0.64 10.00
N THR A 68 6.12 -0.89 10.26
CA THR A 68 6.61 -1.48 11.51
C THR A 68 7.33 -0.42 12.31
N ILE A 69 6.99 -0.30 13.59
CA ILE A 69 7.73 0.53 14.54
C ILE A 69 8.55 -0.41 15.42
N GLU A 70 9.87 -0.29 15.37
CA GLU A 70 10.83 -1.13 16.10
C GLU A 70 12.01 -0.27 16.57
N ASN A 71 12.37 -0.33 17.85
CA ASN A 71 13.60 0.27 18.42
C ASN A 71 13.90 1.73 17.98
N ASP A 72 12.93 2.64 18.08
CA ASP A 72 13.04 4.04 17.61
C ASP A 72 13.26 4.19 16.08
N GLU A 73 12.92 3.16 15.30
CA GLU A 73 12.91 3.15 13.84
C GLU A 73 11.52 2.88 13.29
N LEU A 74 11.21 3.55 12.19
CA LEU A 74 10.00 3.37 11.41
C LEU A 74 10.37 2.68 10.09
N LYS A 75 9.98 1.41 9.96
CA LYS A 75 10.18 0.61 8.75
C LYS A 75 8.90 0.62 7.93
N ILE A 76 8.96 1.15 6.73
CA ILE A 76 7.83 1.26 5.81
C ILE A 76 8.08 0.28 4.68
N ASN A 77 7.22 -0.72 4.56
CA ASN A 77 7.31 -1.72 3.51
C ASN A 77 6.33 -1.38 2.39
N ILE A 78 6.88 -1.05 1.22
CA ILE A 78 6.13 -0.82 -0.01
C ILE A 78 6.38 -2.00 -0.96
N PRO A 79 5.44 -2.96 -1.07
CA PRO A 79 5.63 -4.15 -1.88
C PRO A 79 5.98 -3.81 -3.33
N LEU A 80 6.94 -4.54 -3.89
CA LEU A 80 7.44 -4.38 -5.27
C LEU A 80 8.10 -3.03 -5.60
N SER A 81 8.24 -2.12 -4.62
CA SER A 81 8.85 -0.80 -4.85
C SER A 81 10.05 -0.54 -3.95
N ALA A 82 9.88 -0.54 -2.63
CA ALA A 82 10.93 -0.11 -1.70
C ALA A 82 10.63 -0.54 -0.26
N GLU A 83 11.69 -0.77 0.50
CA GLU A 83 11.65 -0.81 1.95
C GLU A 83 12.40 0.42 2.47
N ILE A 84 11.78 1.20 3.34
CA ILE A 84 12.32 2.48 3.83
C ILE A 84 12.42 2.40 5.34
N THR A 85 13.62 2.57 5.87
CA THR A 85 13.85 2.65 7.32
C THR A 85 14.17 4.09 7.69
N VAL A 86 13.45 4.62 8.68
CA VAL A 86 13.64 5.97 9.18
C VAL A 86 13.95 5.90 10.67
N ALA A 87 15.14 6.35 11.05
CA ALA A 87 15.46 6.52 12.46
C ALA A 87 14.84 7.82 12.99
N ARG A 88 14.40 7.81 14.24
CA ARG A 88 13.83 8.98 14.94
C ARG A 88 14.68 10.25 14.80
N LYS A 89 16.01 10.12 14.86
CA LYS A 89 16.96 11.23 14.76
C LYS A 89 16.91 11.97 13.42
N ASP A 90 16.47 11.29 12.36
CA ASP A 90 16.44 11.81 10.98
C ASP A 90 15.12 12.53 10.67
N VAL A 91 14.14 12.47 11.58
CA VAL A 91 12.88 13.19 11.45
C VAL A 91 13.09 14.67 11.75
N ALA A 92 12.72 15.52 10.80
CA ALA A 92 12.68 16.98 10.96
C ALA A 92 11.34 17.43 11.54
N SER A 93 10.23 16.93 11.00
CA SER A 93 8.89 17.25 11.48
C SER A 93 7.93 16.07 11.27
N CYS A 94 6.92 15.97 12.13
CA CYS A 94 5.88 14.95 12.04
C CYS A 94 4.54 15.61 12.34
N LYS A 95 3.59 15.51 11.41
CA LYS A 95 2.29 16.15 11.55
C LYS A 95 1.14 15.32 11.00
N VAL A 96 -0.04 15.47 11.58
CA VAL A 96 -1.27 14.86 11.04
C VAL A 96 -1.94 15.88 10.12
N VAL A 97 -2.32 15.44 8.93
CA VAL A 97 -3.07 16.24 7.96
C VAL A 97 -4.36 15.53 7.58
N ASP A 98 -5.41 16.30 7.39
CA ASP A 98 -6.66 15.85 6.78
C ASP A 98 -6.75 16.51 5.40
N TRP A 99 -6.76 15.71 4.32
CA TRP A 99 -6.75 16.22 2.95
C TRP A 99 -8.03 16.96 2.54
N ASN A 100 -9.08 16.94 3.35
CA ASN A 100 -10.26 17.76 3.14
C ASN A 100 -10.09 19.18 3.70
N GLN A 101 -9.22 19.36 4.70
CA GLN A 101 -8.95 20.65 5.34
C GLN A 101 -7.65 21.26 4.82
N ASP A 102 -6.56 20.50 4.85
CA ASP A 102 -5.24 20.88 4.34
C ASP A 102 -4.99 20.16 3.01
N THR A 103 -5.31 20.85 1.91
CA THR A 103 -5.15 20.26 0.59
C THR A 103 -3.71 20.30 0.07
N ASP A 104 -2.79 21.00 0.74
CA ASP A 104 -1.42 21.19 0.25
C ASP A 104 -0.64 19.87 0.22
N TYR A 105 -0.95 18.98 1.16
CA TYR A 105 -0.36 17.64 1.26
C TYR A 105 -1.19 16.57 0.53
N LYS A 106 -2.26 16.97 -0.17
CA LYS A 106 -3.08 16.05 -0.94
C LYS A 106 -2.26 15.56 -2.15
N PRO A 107 -2.26 14.25 -2.44
CA PRO A 107 -1.60 13.71 -3.62
C PRO A 107 -2.24 14.26 -4.89
N LEU A 108 -1.44 14.86 -5.76
CA LEU A 108 -1.89 15.47 -7.02
C LEU A 108 -1.60 14.56 -8.22
N LEU A 109 -0.35 14.10 -8.35
CA LEU A 109 0.09 13.32 -9.49
C LEU A 109 0.87 12.10 -9.03
N ARG A 110 0.45 10.92 -9.49
CA ARG A 110 1.20 9.68 -9.29
C ARG A 110 2.37 9.62 -10.25
N THR A 111 3.60 9.55 -9.75
CA THR A 111 4.79 9.38 -10.59
C THR A 111 5.19 7.92 -10.72
N PHE A 112 5.05 7.12 -9.65
CA PHE A 112 5.30 5.69 -9.68
C PHE A 112 4.47 4.96 -8.60
N GLY A 113 3.93 3.79 -8.90
CA GLY A 113 3.20 2.96 -7.92
C GLY A 113 1.71 2.77 -8.24
N THR A 114 0.93 2.45 -7.22
CA THR A 114 -0.46 2.01 -7.33
C THR A 114 -1.41 2.99 -6.66
N SER A 115 -2.50 3.35 -7.35
CA SER A 115 -3.56 4.20 -6.82
C SER A 115 -4.90 3.65 -7.27
N LEU A 116 -5.80 3.38 -6.33
CA LEU A 116 -7.14 2.88 -6.60
C LEU A 116 -8.13 3.41 -5.56
N GLY A 117 -8.90 4.43 -5.94
CA GLY A 117 -9.76 5.16 -5.01
C GLY A 117 -8.93 5.78 -3.89
N ASP A 118 -9.21 5.39 -2.65
CA ASP A 118 -8.52 5.92 -1.48
C ASP A 118 -7.22 5.20 -1.12
N TYR A 119 -6.90 4.11 -1.82
CA TYR A 119 -5.66 3.37 -1.66
C TYR A 119 -4.56 4.00 -2.52
N ARG A 120 -3.45 4.43 -1.89
CA ARG A 120 -2.35 5.11 -2.56
C ARG A 120 -1.01 4.61 -2.02
N ILE A 121 -0.23 3.97 -2.89
CA ILE A 121 1.11 3.47 -2.61
C ILE A 121 2.09 3.95 -3.68
N GLY A 122 3.25 4.44 -3.26
CA GLY A 122 4.40 4.70 -4.13
C GLY A 122 4.82 6.16 -4.16
N ASN A 123 5.40 6.63 -5.26
CA ASN A 123 5.87 7.99 -5.42
C ASN A 123 4.79 8.88 -6.04
N PHE A 124 4.55 10.03 -5.41
CA PHE A 124 3.59 11.03 -5.85
C PHE A 124 4.20 12.43 -5.76
N LYS A 125 3.67 13.36 -6.56
CA LYS A 125 3.77 14.78 -6.29
C LYS A 125 2.52 15.25 -5.54
N LEU A 126 2.73 16.00 -4.47
CA LEU A 126 1.68 16.64 -3.69
C LEU A 126 1.27 17.97 -4.32
N LYS A 127 0.14 18.55 -3.89
CA LYS A 127 -0.34 19.85 -4.39
C LYS A 127 0.64 21.00 -4.14
N ASN A 128 1.35 20.98 -3.02
CA ASN A 128 2.42 21.95 -2.72
C ASN A 128 3.68 21.79 -3.60
N GLY A 129 3.68 20.85 -4.56
CA GLY A 129 4.80 20.62 -5.48
C GLY A 129 5.91 19.73 -4.93
N LYS A 130 5.91 19.40 -3.63
CA LYS A 130 6.89 18.48 -3.04
C LYS A 130 6.65 17.04 -3.51
N SER A 131 7.73 16.29 -3.67
CA SER A 131 7.68 14.84 -3.90
C SER A 131 7.39 14.12 -2.59
N ALA A 132 6.63 13.03 -2.65
CA ALA A 132 6.29 12.23 -1.49
C ALA A 132 6.26 10.74 -1.80
N LYS A 133 6.67 9.93 -0.83
CA LYS A 133 6.45 8.48 -0.82
C LYS A 133 5.24 8.21 0.06
N LEU A 134 4.21 7.63 -0.55
CA LEU A 134 2.91 7.39 0.06
C LEU A 134 2.77 5.91 0.40
N LEU A 135 2.23 5.68 1.59
CA LEU A 135 1.61 4.43 1.99
C LEU A 135 0.36 4.81 2.76
N ALA A 136 -0.73 5.06 2.04
CA ALA A 136 -1.92 5.69 2.61
C ALA A 136 -3.23 5.04 2.13
N ILE A 137 -4.16 4.85 3.07
CA ILE A 137 -5.56 4.55 2.82
C ILE A 137 -6.44 5.62 3.52
N GLY A 138 -7.38 6.20 2.78
CA GLY A 138 -8.29 7.23 3.30
C GLY A 138 -7.83 8.66 3.02
N GLU A 139 -8.27 9.59 3.88
CA GLU A 139 -8.12 11.05 3.68
C GLU A 139 -7.25 11.73 4.75
N LYS A 140 -7.04 11.07 5.89
CA LYS A 140 -6.13 11.52 6.94
C LYS A 140 -4.80 10.81 6.81
N ALA A 141 -3.70 11.53 6.98
CA ALA A 141 -2.36 10.98 6.89
C ALA A 141 -1.41 11.64 7.88
N VAL A 142 -0.39 10.89 8.32
CA VAL A 142 0.77 11.43 9.00
C VAL A 142 1.80 11.80 7.93
N VAL A 143 2.18 13.07 7.90
CA VAL A 143 3.26 13.59 7.07
C VAL A 143 4.52 13.69 7.90
N ILE A 144 5.58 13.02 7.46
CA ILE A 144 6.90 13.06 8.08
C ILE A 144 7.87 13.71 7.11
N GLU A 145 8.51 14.79 7.56
CA GLU A 145 9.63 15.42 6.87
C GLU A 145 10.94 14.91 7.45
N LEU A 146 11.88 14.56 6.59
CA LEU A 146 13.19 14.02 6.97
C LEU A 146 14.26 15.08 6.73
N LYS A 147 15.28 15.13 7.60
CA LYS A 147 16.33 16.17 7.57
C LYS A 147 17.18 16.13 6.30
N ASN A 148 17.48 14.94 5.79
CA ASN A 148 18.45 14.73 4.72
C ASN A 148 17.83 14.27 3.40
N GLU A 149 16.50 14.33 3.28
CA GLU A 149 15.78 13.81 2.12
C GLU A 149 14.88 14.89 1.51
N ASN A 150 14.82 14.91 0.17
CA ASN A 150 14.03 15.89 -0.58
C ASN A 150 12.60 15.43 -0.86
N TYR A 151 12.10 14.44 -0.11
CA TYR A 151 10.75 13.93 -0.21
C TYR A 151 10.08 13.84 1.16
N LEU A 152 8.75 13.92 1.16
CA LEU A 152 7.94 13.70 2.34
C LEU A 152 7.51 12.22 2.42
N LEU A 153 7.39 11.69 3.63
CA LEU A 153 6.69 10.44 3.86
C LEU A 153 5.25 10.73 4.24
N VAL A 154 4.30 10.08 3.60
CA VAL A 154 2.87 10.29 3.85
C VAL A 154 2.24 8.94 4.14
N LEU A 155 1.88 8.75 5.41
CA LEU A 155 1.56 7.45 5.98
C LEU A 155 0.14 7.47 6.54
N ALA A 156 -0.70 6.56 6.07
CA ALA A 156 -2.03 6.34 6.61
C ALA A 156 -2.34 4.84 6.58
N PRO A 157 -1.95 4.08 7.62
CA PRO A 157 -2.32 2.67 7.71
C PRO A 157 -3.83 2.52 8.01
N LYS A 158 -4.35 1.29 7.91
CA LYS A 158 -5.77 1.01 8.16
C LYS A 158 -6.22 1.42 9.57
N ASP A 159 -5.39 1.13 10.56
CA ASP A 159 -5.59 1.58 11.95
C ASP A 159 -4.84 2.89 12.16
N PHE A 160 -5.41 3.98 11.65
CA PHE A 160 -4.78 5.30 11.66
C PHE A 160 -4.63 5.87 13.08
N ASP A 161 -5.69 5.81 13.89
CA ASP A 161 -5.68 6.38 15.24
C ASP A 161 -4.73 5.62 16.17
N GLY A 162 -4.70 4.28 16.07
CA GLY A 162 -3.73 3.44 16.78
C GLY A 162 -2.30 3.78 16.37
N PHE A 163 -2.05 3.99 15.08
CA PHE A 163 -0.75 4.38 14.56
C PHE A 163 -0.29 5.75 15.07
N VAL A 164 -1.15 6.77 15.01
CA VAL A 164 -0.84 8.13 15.49
C VAL A 164 -0.51 8.09 16.99
N LYS A 165 -1.30 7.36 17.78
CA LYS A 165 -1.05 7.20 19.22
C LYS A 165 0.35 6.64 19.48
N VAL A 166 0.73 5.58 18.76
CA VAL A 166 2.00 4.88 18.96
C VAL A 166 3.19 5.73 18.48
N ILE A 167 3.06 6.44 17.35
CA ILE A 167 4.09 7.40 16.94
C ILE A 167 4.27 8.49 17.99
N ASN A 168 3.18 9.04 18.52
CA ASN A 168 3.25 10.14 19.47
C ASN A 168 3.85 9.70 20.82
N GLU A 169 3.61 8.47 21.25
CA GLU A 169 4.14 7.92 22.50
C GLU A 169 5.59 7.46 22.37
N ASN A 170 5.95 6.82 21.24
CA ASN A 170 7.18 6.02 21.14
C ASN A 170 8.18 6.49 20.07
N PHE A 171 7.82 7.42 19.18
CA PHE A 171 8.69 7.83 18.08
C PHE A 171 8.92 9.34 18.04
N VAL A 172 7.94 10.13 17.60
CA VAL A 172 8.08 11.58 17.49
C VAL A 172 6.75 12.23 17.86
N LYS A 173 6.83 13.33 18.62
CA LYS A 173 5.63 14.12 18.97
C LYS A 173 4.98 14.63 17.69
N VAL A 174 3.70 14.29 17.52
CA VAL A 174 2.91 14.68 16.36
C VAL A 174 2.36 16.08 16.58
N ILE A 175 2.54 16.95 15.60
CA ILE A 175 1.96 18.30 15.60
C ILE A 175 0.65 18.24 14.80
N ASN A 176 -0.44 18.74 15.39
CA ASN A 176 -1.73 18.88 14.72
C ASN A 176 -1.83 20.23 14.01
#